data_AF-A0A3M0G869-F1
#
_entry.id   AF-A0A3M0G869-F1
#
_cell.length_a   1.000
_cell.length_b   1.000
_cell.length_c   1.000
_cell.angle_alpha   90.00
_cell.angle_beta   90.00
_cell.angle_gamma   90.00
#
_symmetry.space_group_name_H-M   'P 1'
#
loop_
_entity.id
_entity.type
_entity.pdbx_description
1 polymer ?
#
loop_
_entity_poly.entity_id
_entity_poly.type
_entity_poly.pdbx_seq_one_letter_code
_entity_poly.pdbx_strand_id
1 'polypeptide(L)'
;MTDEDVTEFRNEGANGVRSITEDKNGDFWFNTEYRYSVYDSATVKGNKFYTRRKSIGGLDGKKDSNLDEYLSTIRDNNNNLWFATYRDGVWKYDGIKITQYSIKEKSKQIALFSIYKDNKGDLWLGTHENGAYKFNGTTFEKFKNN
;
A
#
# COMPACT_ATOMS: atom_id res chain seq x y z
N MET A 1 -10.43 -10.16 -15.01
CA MET A 1 -9.02 -9.90 -14.66
C MET A 1 -8.23 -10.96 -15.38
N THR A 2 -7.44 -10.57 -16.38
CA THR A 2 -6.53 -11.46 -17.11
C THR A 2 -5.19 -11.54 -16.38
N ASP A 3 -4.32 -12.49 -16.74
CA ASP A 3 -2.95 -12.54 -16.20
C ASP A 3 -2.22 -11.21 -16.46
N GLU A 4 -2.32 -10.67 -17.67
CA GLU A 4 -1.76 -9.36 -18.05
C GLU A 4 -2.20 -8.23 -17.09
N ASP A 5 -3.47 -8.23 -16.63
CA ASP A 5 -4.00 -7.20 -15.74
C ASP A 5 -3.37 -7.20 -14.34
N VAL A 6 -2.78 -8.31 -13.90
CA VAL A 6 -2.08 -8.46 -12.61
C VAL A 6 -0.57 -8.66 -12.77
N THR A 7 -0.07 -8.61 -14.01
CA THR A 7 1.37 -8.71 -14.34
C THR A 7 1.94 -7.46 -15.02
N GLU A 8 1.15 -6.40 -15.27
CA GLU A 8 1.65 -5.10 -15.75
C GLU A 8 2.49 -4.39 -14.67
N PHE A 9 3.76 -4.77 -14.57
CA PHE A 9 4.81 -4.04 -13.85
C PHE A 9 5.52 -3.09 -14.82
N ARG A 10 5.70 -1.80 -14.48
CA ARG A 10 6.70 -0.99 -15.19
C ARG A 10 8.08 -1.45 -14.75
N ASN A 11 8.88 -1.87 -15.73
CA ASN A 11 10.11 -2.66 -15.59
C ASN A 11 9.85 -4.10 -15.17
N GLU A 12 10.35 -5.01 -16.00
CA GLU A 12 10.39 -6.48 -15.88
C GLU A 12 11.11 -6.96 -14.60
N GLY A 13 10.60 -6.60 -13.42
CA GLY A 13 11.25 -6.73 -12.12
C GLY A 13 10.54 -7.71 -11.18
N ALA A 14 10.47 -8.99 -11.57
CA ALA A 14 10.55 -10.18 -10.71
C ALA A 14 9.71 -10.31 -9.42
N ASN A 15 8.68 -9.49 -9.17
CA ASN A 15 7.96 -9.51 -7.90
C ASN A 15 6.46 -9.38 -8.16
N GLY A 16 5.75 -10.51 -8.27
CA GLY A 16 4.31 -10.58 -8.48
C GLY A 16 3.48 -9.80 -7.46
N VAL A 17 2.16 -10.04 -7.43
CA VAL A 17 1.30 -9.47 -6.39
C VAL A 17 1.79 -9.91 -5.01
N ARG A 18 2.29 -8.96 -4.21
CA ARG A 18 2.77 -9.12 -2.83
C ARG A 18 1.75 -8.70 -1.78
N SER A 19 0.79 -7.87 -2.18
CA SER A 19 -0.22 -7.33 -1.28
C SER A 19 -1.55 -7.16 -2.00
N ILE A 20 -2.62 -7.49 -1.28
CA ILE A 20 -4.00 -7.25 -1.70
C ILE A 20 -4.72 -6.59 -0.52
N THR A 21 -5.42 -5.48 -0.77
CA THR A 21 -6.23 -4.81 0.26
C THR A 21 -7.49 -4.26 -0.37
N GLU A 22 -8.64 -4.53 0.25
CA GLU A 22 -9.89 -3.88 -0.12
C GLU A 22 -10.09 -2.61 0.71
N ASP A 23 -10.43 -1.50 0.03
CA ASP A 23 -10.76 -0.24 0.70
C ASP A 23 -12.24 -0.14 1.09
N LYS A 24 -12.62 0.98 1.71
CA LYS A 24 -14.01 1.19 2.17
C LYS A 24 -15.03 1.33 1.03
N ASN A 25 -14.58 1.56 -0.20
CA ASN A 25 -15.42 1.73 -1.38
C ASN A 25 -15.55 0.41 -2.18
N GLY A 26 -14.88 -0.66 -1.74
CA GLY A 26 -14.81 -1.93 -2.47
C GLY A 26 -13.78 -1.95 -3.60
N ASP A 27 -12.88 -0.95 -3.67
CA ASP A 27 -11.76 -1.00 -4.60
C ASP A 27 -10.67 -1.92 -4.03
N PHE A 28 -10.19 -2.85 -4.85
CA PHE A 28 -9.05 -3.70 -4.54
C PHE A 28 -7.75 -3.02 -4.95
N TRP A 29 -6.83 -2.97 -4.01
CA TRP A 29 -5.50 -2.40 -4.12
C TRP A 29 -4.48 -3.51 -4.19
N PHE A 30 -3.75 -3.55 -5.29
CA PHE A 30 -2.60 -4.42 -5.51
C PHE A 30 -1.36 -3.54 -5.58
N ASN A 31 -0.18 -4.08 -5.25
CA ASN A 31 1.13 -3.44 -5.42
C ASN A 31 1.50 -3.24 -6.91
N THR A 32 0.64 -2.55 -7.64
CA THR A 32 0.68 -2.26 -9.06
C THR A 32 0.33 -0.79 -9.28
N GLU A 33 0.46 -0.31 -10.51
CA GLU A 33 0.06 1.04 -10.90
C GLU A 33 -1.45 1.30 -10.78
N TYR A 34 -2.26 0.27 -10.51
CA TYR A 34 -3.71 0.35 -10.52
C TYR A 34 -4.40 -0.20 -9.27
N ARG A 35 -5.62 0.30 -9.06
CA ARG A 35 -6.64 -0.28 -8.17
C ARG A 35 -7.89 -0.65 -8.99
N TYR A 36 -8.67 -1.60 -8.48
CA TYR A 36 -9.69 -2.29 -9.28
C TYR A 36 -11.04 -2.30 -8.55
N SER A 37 -12.08 -1.74 -9.16
CA SER A 37 -13.46 -2.01 -8.74
C SER A 37 -13.96 -3.26 -9.45
N VAL A 38 -14.44 -4.24 -8.69
CA VAL A 38 -14.98 -5.50 -9.22
C VAL A 38 -16.51 -5.46 -9.18
N TYR A 39 -17.16 -5.88 -10.26
CA TYR A 39 -18.63 -5.91 -10.37
C TYR A 39 -19.16 -7.31 -10.10
N ASP A 40 -20.33 -7.40 -9.46
CA ASP A 40 -21.08 -8.65 -9.37
C ASP A 40 -21.56 -9.07 -10.77
N SER A 41 -21.33 -10.33 -11.11
CA SER A 41 -21.21 -10.85 -12.47
C SER A 41 -22.52 -11.02 -13.26
N ALA A 42 -23.66 -10.50 -12.77
CA ALA A 42 -24.96 -10.81 -13.35
C ALA A 42 -25.29 -10.05 -14.67
N THR A 43 -24.56 -8.97 -15.01
CA THR A 43 -25.03 -8.03 -16.05
C THR A 43 -23.98 -7.55 -17.03
N VAL A 44 -22.74 -8.04 -16.95
CA VAL A 44 -21.69 -7.55 -17.85
C VAL A 44 -21.85 -8.17 -19.24
N LYS A 45 -22.08 -7.32 -20.25
CA LYS A 45 -21.90 -7.71 -21.66
C LYS A 45 -20.39 -7.87 -21.93
N GLY A 46 -19.87 -9.08 -21.79
CA GLY A 46 -18.48 -9.47 -22.12
C GLY A 46 -17.68 -10.03 -20.93
N ASN A 47 -16.47 -10.54 -21.19
CA ASN A 47 -15.61 -11.21 -20.20
C ASN A 47 -14.92 -10.26 -19.19
N LYS A 48 -15.28 -8.97 -19.14
CA LYS A 48 -14.62 -7.95 -18.30
C LYS A 48 -15.50 -7.52 -17.14
N PHE A 49 -15.19 -8.01 -15.95
CA PHE A 49 -15.98 -7.79 -14.73
C PHE A 49 -15.38 -6.75 -13.76
N TYR A 50 -14.50 -5.86 -14.24
CA TYR A 50 -13.84 -4.85 -13.39
C TYR A 50 -13.52 -3.56 -14.16
N THR A 51 -13.36 -2.45 -13.43
CA THR A 51 -12.66 -1.24 -13.92
C THR A 51 -11.40 -1.00 -13.12
N ARG A 52 -10.34 -0.51 -13.78
CA ARG A 52 -9.10 -0.10 -13.13
C ARG A 52 -8.93 1.42 -13.13
N ARG A 53 -8.35 1.96 -12.07
CA ARG A 53 -7.97 3.37 -11.91
C ARG A 53 -6.54 3.42 -11.41
N LYS A 54 -5.84 4.55 -11.60
CA LYS A 54 -4.50 4.72 -11.01
C LYS A 54 -4.51 4.41 -9.52
N SER A 55 -3.41 3.87 -9.03
CA SER A 55 -3.17 3.61 -7.61
C SER A 55 -3.02 4.93 -6.84
N ILE A 56 -2.20 4.96 -5.80
CA ILE A 56 -2.07 6.12 -4.90
C ILE A 56 -1.42 7.32 -5.58
N GLY A 57 -0.53 7.11 -6.56
CA GLY A 57 0.14 8.16 -7.34
C GLY A 57 -0.84 9.02 -8.16
N GLY A 58 -1.36 10.09 -7.56
CA GLY A 58 -2.31 11.02 -8.17
C GLY A 58 -3.64 11.17 -7.44
N LEU A 59 -3.84 10.50 -6.31
CA LEU A 59 -5.11 10.57 -5.57
C LEU A 59 -5.39 11.91 -4.90
N ASP A 60 -4.36 12.66 -4.51
CA ASP A 60 -4.49 13.98 -3.88
C ASP A 60 -4.28 15.15 -4.87
N GLY A 61 -4.30 14.85 -6.19
CA GLY A 61 -4.08 15.82 -7.25
C GLY A 61 -2.61 16.18 -7.48
N LYS A 62 -1.66 15.59 -6.74
CA LYS A 62 -0.22 15.79 -6.97
C LYS A 62 0.33 14.67 -7.84
N LYS A 63 1.26 15.03 -8.74
CA LYS A 63 1.98 14.05 -9.56
C LYS A 63 3.19 13.55 -8.78
N ASP A 64 3.01 12.48 -8.02
CA ASP A 64 4.08 11.84 -7.25
C ASP A 64 4.53 10.55 -7.94
N SER A 65 5.62 10.61 -8.70
CA SER A 65 6.17 9.48 -9.49
C SER A 65 6.86 8.39 -8.67
N ASN A 66 6.99 8.57 -7.35
CA ASN A 66 7.71 7.65 -6.46
C ASN A 66 6.78 6.70 -5.70
N LEU A 67 5.46 6.83 -5.94
CA LEU A 67 4.41 6.11 -5.25
C LEU A 67 3.84 4.92 -6.05
N ASP A 68 4.45 4.62 -7.19
CA ASP A 68 3.99 3.60 -8.12
C ASP A 68 4.39 2.18 -7.66
N GLU A 69 5.30 2.07 -6.68
CA GLU A 69 5.79 0.79 -6.14
C GLU A 69 5.77 0.76 -4.61
N TYR A 70 4.87 -0.03 -4.04
CA TYR A 70 4.84 -0.38 -2.62
C TYR A 70 4.85 -1.89 -2.44
N LEU A 71 5.33 -2.38 -1.30
CA LEU A 71 5.44 -3.82 -1.05
C LEU A 71 4.27 -4.37 -0.23
N SER A 72 3.60 -3.51 0.54
CA SER A 72 2.52 -3.92 1.43
C SER A 72 1.55 -2.77 1.67
N THR A 73 0.26 -3.11 1.75
CA THR A 73 -0.83 -2.17 2.01
C THR A 73 -1.73 -2.69 3.11
N ILE A 74 -2.29 -1.79 3.91
CA ILE A 74 -3.31 -2.13 4.90
C ILE A 74 -4.32 -0.99 5.08
N ARG A 75 -5.55 -1.36 5.46
CA ARG A 75 -6.60 -0.42 5.88
C ARG A 75 -6.67 -0.33 7.40
N ASP A 76 -6.54 0.89 7.94
CA ASP A 76 -6.70 1.13 9.37
C ASP A 76 -8.17 1.19 9.83
N ASN A 77 -8.40 1.33 11.14
CA ASN A 77 -9.76 1.35 11.70
C ASN A 77 -10.56 2.62 11.32
N ASN A 78 -9.87 3.65 10.81
CA ASN A 78 -10.49 4.88 10.32
C ASN A 78 -10.67 4.85 8.80
N ASN A 79 -10.48 3.70 8.16
CA ASN A 79 -10.50 3.51 6.70
C ASN A 79 -9.41 4.29 5.94
N ASN A 80 -8.34 4.72 6.62
CA ASN A 80 -7.17 5.22 5.90
C ASN A 80 -6.42 4.03 5.30
N LEU A 81 -5.83 4.25 4.13
CA LEU A 81 -4.94 3.29 3.50
C LEU A 81 -3.50 3.65 3.81
N TRP A 82 -2.70 2.65 4.12
CA TRP A 82 -1.29 2.78 4.42
C TRP A 82 -0.48 1.88 3.50
N PHE A 83 0.60 2.43 2.93
CA PHE A 83 1.41 1.82 1.88
C PHE A 83 2.87 1.82 2.31
N ALA A 84 3.45 0.65 2.54
CA ALA A 84 4.87 0.50 2.88
C ALA A 84 5.69 0.35 1.58
N THR A 85 6.63 1.26 1.36
CA THR A 85 7.54 1.23 0.20
C THR A 85 8.91 0.70 0.60
N TYR A 86 9.68 0.16 -0.35
CA TYR A 86 10.95 -0.49 -0.02
C TYR A 86 11.93 0.47 0.67
N ARG A 87 12.09 1.73 0.24
CA ARG A 87 13.07 2.68 0.84
C ARG A 87 12.58 4.13 0.94
N ASP A 88 11.30 4.37 0.66
CA ASP A 88 10.71 5.71 0.70
C ASP A 88 9.69 5.85 1.85
N GLY A 89 9.83 5.00 2.86
CA GLY A 89 9.00 5.02 4.06
C GLY A 89 7.58 4.52 3.84
N VAL A 90 6.67 5.02 4.67
CA VAL A 90 5.25 4.66 4.65
C VAL A 90 4.43 5.84 4.19
N TRP A 91 3.48 5.59 3.30
CA TRP A 91 2.55 6.60 2.81
C TRP A 91 1.16 6.31 3.35
N LYS A 92 0.45 7.36 3.75
CA LYS A 92 -0.94 7.29 4.23
C LYS A 92 -1.82 8.10 3.30
N TYR A 93 -2.91 7.50 2.84
CA TYR A 93 -4.01 8.21 2.21
C TYR A 93 -5.23 8.21 3.15
N ASP A 94 -5.69 9.39 3.55
CA ASP A 94 -6.84 9.56 4.44
C ASP A 94 -8.17 9.80 3.72
N GLY A 95 -8.19 9.65 2.40
CA GLY A 95 -9.34 10.00 1.55
C GLY A 95 -9.26 11.42 0.97
N ILE A 96 -8.37 12.27 1.47
CA ILE A 96 -8.22 13.66 1.01
C ILE A 96 -6.77 13.95 0.61
N LYS A 97 -5.81 13.60 1.46
CA LYS A 97 -4.39 13.92 1.28
C LYS A 97 -3.53 12.68 1.42
N ILE A 98 -2.35 12.77 0.82
CA ILE A 98 -1.28 11.79 0.98
C ILE A 98 -0.24 12.37 1.96
N THR A 99 0.13 11.59 2.98
CA THR A 99 1.15 11.95 3.98
C THR A 99 2.25 10.89 3.99
N GLN A 100 3.50 11.33 3.91
CA GLN A 100 4.67 10.45 3.99
C GLN A 100 5.24 10.41 5.41
N TYR A 101 5.59 9.21 5.86
CA TYR A 101 6.29 8.92 7.11
C TYR A 101 7.66 8.31 6.76
N SER A 102 8.71 9.13 6.84
CA SER A 102 10.09 8.68 6.64
C SER A 102 10.54 7.74 7.76
N ILE A 103 11.06 6.57 7.41
CA ILE A 103 11.60 5.60 8.37
C ILE A 103 13.12 5.52 8.21
N LYS A 104 13.84 6.07 9.19
CA LYS A 104 15.30 6.18 9.15
C LYS A 104 15.94 5.71 10.45
N GLU A 105 17.11 5.10 10.34
CA GLU A 105 18.01 4.79 11.46
C GLU A 105 19.39 5.36 11.13
N LYS A 106 19.96 6.18 12.03
CA LYS A 106 21.26 6.85 11.82
C LYS A 106 21.36 7.52 10.43
N SER A 107 20.30 8.25 10.05
CA SER A 107 20.14 8.95 8.77
C SER A 107 20.07 8.08 7.51
N LYS A 108 20.01 6.75 7.64
CA LYS A 108 19.81 5.83 6.51
C LYS A 108 18.35 5.40 6.44
N GLN A 109 17.78 5.39 5.22
CA GLN A 109 16.45 4.86 4.98
C GLN A 109 16.40 3.37 5.31
N ILE A 110 15.34 2.95 5.99
CA ILE A 110 15.13 1.54 6.35
C ILE A 110 14.37 0.83 5.25
N ALA A 111 14.82 -0.39 4.94
CA ALA A 111 14.14 -1.27 4.02
C ALA A 111 12.85 -1.84 4.65
N LEU A 112 11.67 -1.42 4.18
CA LEU A 112 10.38 -1.92 4.66
C LEU A 112 9.86 -3.02 3.73
N PHE A 113 9.22 -4.03 4.31
CA PHE A 113 8.65 -5.17 3.57
C PHE A 113 7.17 -5.36 3.82
N SER A 114 6.72 -5.09 5.04
CA SER A 114 5.33 -5.29 5.42
C SER A 114 4.83 -4.17 6.33
N ILE A 115 3.54 -3.89 6.20
CA ILE A 115 2.76 -3.18 7.20
C ILE A 115 1.62 -4.09 7.66
N TYR A 116 1.39 -4.13 8.96
CA TYR A 116 0.39 -4.98 9.58
C TYR A 116 -0.41 -4.19 10.60
N LYS A 117 -1.71 -4.49 10.70
CA LYS A 117 -2.59 -3.95 11.73
C LYS A 117 -2.97 -5.06 12.68
N ASP A 118 -2.65 -4.90 13.96
CA ASP A 118 -3.04 -5.89 14.97
C ASP A 118 -4.50 -5.75 15.41
N ASN A 119 -4.93 -6.65 16.30
CA ASN A 119 -6.30 -6.71 16.79
C ASN A 119 -6.70 -5.49 17.64
N LYS A 120 -5.74 -4.71 18.13
CA LYS A 120 -5.99 -3.45 18.87
C LYS A 120 -6.07 -2.26 17.91
N GLY A 121 -5.76 -2.47 16.62
CA GLY A 121 -5.68 -1.42 15.62
C GLY A 121 -4.32 -0.76 15.54
N ASP A 122 -3.31 -1.26 16.27
CA ASP A 122 -1.97 -0.72 16.19
C ASP A 122 -1.31 -1.12 14.87
N LEU A 123 -0.56 -0.19 14.28
CA LEU A 123 0.18 -0.42 13.04
C LEU A 123 1.63 -0.79 13.34
N TRP A 124 2.08 -1.84 12.67
CA TRP A 124 3.40 -2.43 12.79
C TRP A 124 4.09 -2.49 11.43
N LEU A 125 5.38 -2.20 11.39
CA LEU A 125 6.21 -2.36 10.20
C LEU A 125 7.19 -3.51 10.39
N GLY A 126 7.24 -4.40 9.40
CA GLY A 126 8.31 -5.36 9.22
C GLY A 126 9.42 -4.79 8.34
N THR A 127 10.66 -4.95 8.79
CA THR A 127 11.85 -4.48 8.10
C THR A 127 12.79 -5.65 7.79
N HIS A 128 13.69 -5.50 6.80
CA HIS A 128 14.63 -6.57 6.43
C HIS A 128 15.58 -6.93 7.58
N GLU A 129 16.18 -5.91 8.21
CA GLU A 129 17.33 -6.07 9.11
C GLU A 129 17.27 -5.15 10.34
N ASN A 130 16.19 -4.38 10.52
CA ASN A 130 16.11 -3.32 11.54
C ASN A 130 15.05 -3.58 12.62
N GLY A 131 14.55 -4.81 12.71
CA GLY A 131 13.51 -5.19 13.67
C GLY A 131 12.12 -4.70 13.27
N ALA A 132 11.22 -4.56 14.25
CA ALA A 132 9.87 -4.07 14.04
C ALA A 132 9.75 -2.60 14.46
N TYR A 133 8.88 -1.86 13.79
CA TYR A 133 8.51 -0.50 14.19
C TYR A 133 7.01 -0.44 14.49
N LYS A 134 6.60 0.34 15.48
CA LYS A 134 5.21 0.54 15.86
C LYS A 134 4.81 2.00 15.66
N PHE A 135 3.61 2.24 15.13
CA PHE A 135 3.06 3.59 15.02
C PHE A 135 2.56 4.05 16.40
N ASN A 136 3.00 5.23 16.85
CA ASN A 136 2.58 5.82 18.13
C ASN A 136 1.46 6.86 17.98
N GLY A 137 0.88 6.99 16.79
CA GLY A 137 -0.11 8.03 16.46
C GLY A 137 0.47 9.22 15.70
N THR A 138 1.79 9.43 15.77
CA THR A 138 2.50 10.52 15.08
C THR A 138 3.61 10.01 14.16
N THR A 139 4.41 9.06 14.64
CA THR A 139 5.56 8.49 13.93
C THR A 139 5.64 6.98 14.14
N PHE A 140 6.43 6.30 13.30
CA PHE A 140 6.82 4.92 13.53
C PHE A 140 8.14 4.88 14.31
N GLU A 141 8.13 4.19 15.44
CA GLU A 141 9.29 4.06 16.32
C GLU A 141 9.74 2.62 16.41
N LYS A 142 11.06 2.41 16.51
CA LYS A 142 11.62 1.06 16.64
C LYS A 142 11.11 0.44 17.94
N PHE A 143 10.43 -0.69 17.81
CA PHE A 143 9.91 -1.42 18.95
C PHE A 143 11.06 -2.02 19.76
N LYS A 144 11.01 -1.82 21.07
CA LYS A 144 11.97 -2.36 22.03
C LYS A 144 11.17 -3.05 23.13
N ASN A 145 11.57 -4.26 23.50
CA ASN A 145 11.09 -4.87 24.72
C ASN A 145 11.81 -4.18 25.88
N ASN A 146 11.04 -3.75 26.88
CA ASN A 146 11.57 -3.38 28.19
C ASN A 146 11.91 -4.63 28.98
#